data_AF-A0A0E3QWZ5-F1
#
_entry.id   AF-A0A0E3QWZ5-F1
#
_cell.length_a   1.000
_cell.length_b   1.000
_cell.length_c   1.000
_cell.angle_alpha   90.00
_cell.angle_beta   90.00
_cell.angle_gamma   90.00
#
_symmetry.space_group_name_H-M   'P 1'
#
loop_
_entity.id
_entity.type
_entity.pdbx_description
1 polymer ?
#
loop_
_entity_poly.entity_id
_entity_poly.type
_entity_poly.pdbx_seq_one_letter_code
_entity_poly.pdbx_strand_id
1 'polypeptide(L)' 'MQSFIVEHLLGEVVDIYCGGPDVFNGKVEACADNVLTLEHNEKYTHIAIDKIIAIWRT' A
#
# COMPACT_ATOMS: atom_id res chain seq x y z
N MET A 1 -5.42 -8.97 -5.58
CA MET A 1 -4.62 -8.33 -4.51
C MET A 1 -5.43 -7.35 -3.67
N GLN A 2 -6.33 -6.54 -4.26
CA GLN A 2 -7.19 -5.60 -3.50
C GLN A 2 -7.93 -6.23 -2.31
N SER A 3 -8.69 -7.32 -2.50
CA SER A 3 -9.42 -7.97 -1.40
C SER A 3 -8.50 -8.38 -0.25
N PHE A 4 -7.32 -8.93 -0.56
CA PHE A 4 -6.34 -9.30 0.45
C PHE A 4 -5.85 -8.10 1.27
N ILE A 5 -5.58 -6.97 0.62
CA ILE A 5 -5.15 -5.74 1.30
C ILE A 5 -6.28 -5.23 2.21
N VAL A 6 -7.50 -5.17 1.71
CA VAL A 6 -8.67 -4.70 2.49
C VAL A 6 -8.93 -5.61 3.69
N GLU A 7 -8.89 -6.94 3.50
CA GLU A 7 -9.24 -7.90 4.54
C GLU A 7 -8.14 -8.09 5.59
N HIS A 8 -6.87 -7.90 5.24
CA HIS A 8 -5.76 -8.29 6.11
C HIS A 8 -4.76 -7.18 6.45
N LEU A 9 -4.76 -6.07 5.70
CA LEU A 9 -3.75 -5.02 5.85
C LEU A 9 -4.36 -3.64 6.09
N LEU A 10 -5.68 -3.47 5.99
CA LEU A 10 -6.34 -2.19 6.28
C LEU A 10 -6.05 -1.76 7.72
N GLY A 11 -5.50 -0.55 7.88
CA GLY A 11 -5.07 -0.01 9.17
C GLY A 11 -3.67 -0.41 9.62
N GLU A 12 -3.02 -1.37 8.93
CA GLU A 12 -1.66 -1.84 9.24
C GLU A 12 -0.60 -0.93 8.61
N VAL A 13 0.58 -0.87 9.22
CA VAL A 13 1.77 -0.23 8.62
C VAL A 13 2.49 -1.26 7.76
N VAL A 14 2.74 -0.89 6.50
CA VAL A 14 3.31 -1.78 5.50
C VAL A 14 4.41 -1.08 4.70
N ASP A 15 5.31 -1.90 4.18
CA ASP A 15 6.20 -1.52 3.10
C ASP A 15 5.71 -2.13 1.78
N ILE A 16 5.89 -1.37 0.70
CA ILE A 16 5.43 -1.71 -0.64
C ILE A 16 6.56 -1.54 -1.62
N TYR A 17 6.82 -2.59 -2.39
CA TYR A 17 7.79 -2.58 -3.46
C TYR A 17 7.11 -2.56 -4.82
N CYS A 18 7.43 -1.54 -5.63
CA CYS A 18 6.87 -1.36 -6.99
C CYS A 18 7.89 -1.61 -8.12
N GLY A 19 9.10 -2.07 -7.77
CA GLY A 19 10.18 -2.32 -8.74
C GLY A 19 11.29 -1.27 -8.69
N GLY A 20 12.49 -1.64 -9.13
CA GLY A 20 13.63 -0.71 -9.16
C GLY A 20 13.98 -0.17 -7.77
N PRO A 21 14.17 1.16 -7.60
CA PRO A 21 14.40 1.81 -6.31
C PRO A 21 13.12 2.19 -5.55
N ASP A 22 11.92 1.90 -6.10
CA ASP A 22 10.67 2.43 -5.57
C ASP A 22 10.13 1.55 -4.44
N VAL A 23 10.38 1.99 -3.21
CA VAL A 23 9.81 1.44 -1.97
C VAL A 23 9.03 2.52 -1.25
N PHE A 24 7.78 2.24 -0.91
CA PHE A 24 6.90 3.14 -0.16
C PHE A 24 6.56 2.51 1.19
N ASN A 25 6.50 3.34 2.24
CA ASN A 25 6.10 2.92 3.58
C ASN A 25 4.93 3.79 4.05
N GLY A 26 3.99 3.17 4.77
CA GLY A 26 2.92 3.90 5.43
C GLY A 26 1.81 2.98 5.95
N LYS A 27 0.86 3.59 6.65
CA LYS A 27 -0.35 2.92 7.10
C LYS A 27 -1.32 2.79 5.93
N VAL A 28 -1.91 1.60 5.75
CA VAL A 28 -2.97 1.39 4.75
C VAL A 28 -4.24 2.10 5.22
N GLU A 29 -4.50 3.27 4.64
CA GLU A 29 -5.67 4.08 4.99
C GLU A 29 -6.90 3.67 4.17
N ALA A 30 -6.72 3.37 2.89
CA ALA A 30 -7.80 2.95 2.01
C ALA A 30 -7.29 2.08 0.84
N CYS A 31 -8.16 1.22 0.31
CA CYS A 31 -7.88 0.43 -0.88
C CYS A 31 -9.17 0.21 -1.68
N ALA A 32 -9.29 0.85 -2.84
CA ALA A 32 -10.48 0.82 -3.68
C ALA A 32 -10.11 1.11 -5.15
N ASP A 33 -10.95 0.69 -6.09
CA ASP A 33 -10.80 0.99 -7.52
C ASP A 33 -9.38 0.75 -8.09
N ASN A 34 -8.74 -0.35 -7.65
CA ASN A 34 -7.38 -0.73 -8.03
C ASN A 34 -6.29 0.27 -7.60
N VAL A 35 -6.57 1.11 -6.60
CA VAL A 35 -5.65 2.07 -5.99
C VAL A 35 -5.51 1.78 -4.49
N LEU A 36 -4.27 1.79 -4.02
CA LEU A 36 -3.92 1.70 -2.62
C LEU A 36 -3.48 3.08 -2.12
N THR A 37 -4.02 3.51 -1.00
CA THR A 37 -3.66 4.75 -0.32
C THR A 37 -2.90 4.44 0.96
N LEU A 38 -1.65 4.87 1.01
CA LEU A 38 -0.84 4.87 2.22
C LEU A 38 -0.86 6.26 2.86
N GLU A 39 -0.98 6.32 4.17
CA GLU A 39 -0.74 7.50 4.98
C GLU A 39 0.63 7.40 5.67
N HIS A 40 1.43 8.46 5.60
CA HIS A 40 2.69 8.56 6.32
C HIS A 40 2.99 10.04 6.63
N ASN A 41 3.01 10.40 7.91
CA ASN A 41 3.26 11.78 8.39
C ASN A 41 2.32 12.82 7.75
N GLU A 42 1.01 12.56 7.81
CA GLU A 42 -0.07 13.39 7.26
C GLU A 42 -0.05 13.54 5.73
N LYS A 43 0.79 12.76 5.04
CA LYS A 43 0.86 12.72 3.58
C LYS A 43 0.27 11.43 3.06
N TYR A 44 -0.47 11.55 1.96
CA TYR A 44 -1.10 10.41 1.30
C TYR A 44 -0.32 10.06 0.02
N THR A 45 0.01 8.78 -0.13
CA THR A 45 0.61 8.21 -1.33
C THR A 45 -0.38 7.26 -1.99
N HIS A 46 -0.68 7.49 -3.26
CA HIS A 46 -1.61 6.66 -4.03
C HIS A 46 -0.84 5.79 -5.03
N ILE A 47 -1.00 4.47 -4.91
CA ILE A 47 -0.25 3.47 -5.64
C ILE A 47 -1.22 2.59 -6.42
N ALA A 48 -1.01 2.45 -7.73
CA ALA A 48 -1.78 1.53 -8.54
C ALA A 48 -1.44 0.08 -8.16
N ILE A 49 -2.45 -0.73 -7.84
CA ILE A 49 -2.27 -2.08 -7.30
C ILE A 49 -1.56 -3.01 -8.30
N ASP A 50 -1.75 -2.79 -9.60
CA ASP A 50 -1.10 -3.57 -10.67
C ASP A 50 0.42 -3.32 -10.76
N LYS A 51 0.94 -2.29 -10.10
CA LYS A 51 2.38 -1.99 -10.01
C LYS A 51 3.05 -2.57 -8.78
N ILE A 52 2.27 -3.04 -7.80
CA ILE A 52 2.82 -3.60 -6.58
C ILE A 52 3.37 -5.00 -6.88
N ILE A 53 4.66 -5.18 -6.62
CA ILE A 53 5.36 -6.46 -6.77
C ILE A 53 5.34 -7.24 -5.46
N ALA A 54 5.56 -6.54 -4.33
CA ALA A 54 5.54 -7.13 -3.00
C ALA A 54 5.02 -6.15 -1.95
N ILE A 55 4.42 -6.69 -0.89
CA ILE A 55 3.92 -5.97 0.28
C ILE A 55 4.17 -6.80 1.54
N TRP A 56 4.67 -6.19 2.61
CA TRP A 56 4.90 -6.86 3.90
C TRP A 56 4.63 -5.91 5.08
N ARG A 57 4.33 -6.49 6.25
CA ARG A 57 4.20 -5.74 7.50
C ARG A 57 5.58 -5.38 8.03
N THR A 58 5.74 -4.14 8.47
CA THR A 58 6.96 -3.63 9.11
C THR A 58 6.91 -3.82 10.63
#